data_AF-X6J1W9-F1
#
_entry.id   AF-X6J1W9-F1
#
_cell.length_a   1.000
_cell.length_b   1.000
_cell.length_c   1.000
_cell.angle_alpha   90.00
_cell.angle_beta   90.00
_cell.angle_gamma   90.00
#
_symmetry.space_group_name_H-M   'P 1'
#
loop_
_entity.id
_entity.type
_entity.pdbx_description
1 polymer ?
#
loop_
_entity_poly.entity_id
_entity_poly.type
_entity_poly.pdbx_seq_one_letter_code
_entity_poly.pdbx_strand_id
1 'polypeptide(L)' 'MEVDFTNLGAAVAAWQGDFLRDVRNAQGEDQAKATAADLKNDPWLAVQWYVEDVRRGLSAA' A
#
# COMPACT_ATOMS: atom_id res chain seq x y z
N MET A 1 -10.86 7.06 -10.85
CA MET A 1 -10.86 5.64 -10.46
C MET A 1 -11.75 5.51 -9.24
N GLU A 2 -12.67 4.54 -9.23
CA GLU A 2 -13.58 4.29 -8.12
C GLU A 2 -13.00 3.16 -7.25
N VAL A 3 -13.04 3.30 -5.93
CA VAL A 3 -12.58 2.25 -5.01
C VAL A 3 -13.73 1.26 -4.83
N ASP A 4 -13.52 0.00 -5.24
CA ASP A 4 -14.45 -1.07 -4.90
C ASP A 4 -14.31 -1.44 -3.41
N PHE A 5 -15.25 -0.97 -2.61
CA PHE A 5 -15.28 -1.24 -1.18
C PHE A 5 -15.70 -2.68 -0.82
N THR A 6 -16.28 -3.42 -1.77
CA THR A 6 -16.73 -4.81 -1.57
C THR A 6 -15.55 -5.75 -1.33
N ASN A 7 -14.41 -5.44 -1.94
CA ASN A 7 -13.18 -6.24 -1.88
C ASN A 7 -12.00 -5.46 -1.29
N LEU A 8 -12.27 -4.42 -0.49
CA LEU A 8 -11.26 -3.48 0.01
C LEU A 8 -10.07 -4.19 0.68
N GLY A 9 -10.32 -5.22 1.49
CA GLY A 9 -9.25 -5.97 2.16
C GLY A 9 -8.31 -6.68 1.19
N ALA A 10 -8.84 -7.30 0.14
CA ALA A 10 -8.04 -7.96 -0.89
C ALA A 10 -7.27 -6.94 -1.74
N ALA A 11 -7.90 -5.81 -2.08
CA ALA A 11 -7.28 -4.73 -2.83
C ALA A 11 -6.11 -4.10 -2.06
N VAL A 12 -6.30 -3.81 -0.76
CA VAL A 12 -5.24 -3.28 0.11
C VAL A 12 -4.10 -4.28 0.25
N ALA A 13 -4.37 -5.58 0.43
CA ALA A 13 -3.32 -6.59 0.53
C ALA A 13 -2.48 -6.72 -0.75
N ALA A 14 -3.13 -6.67 -1.92
CA ALA A 14 -2.44 -6.68 -3.21
C ALA A 14 -1.56 -5.41 -3.36
N TRP A 15 -2.14 -4.24 -3.11
CA TRP A 15 -1.43 -2.95 -3.14
C TRP A 15 -0.24 -2.93 -2.18
N GLN A 16 -0.38 -3.43 -0.95
CA GLN A 16 0.73 -3.49 0.02
C GLN A 16 1.94 -4.27 -0.52
N GLY A 17 1.69 -5.38 -1.23
CA GLY A 17 2.76 -6.19 -1.81
C GLY A 17 3.55 -5.46 -2.89
N ASP A 18 2.87 -4.71 -3.75
CA ASP A 18 3.52 -3.92 -4.80
C ASP A 18 4.17 -2.65 -4.23
N PHE A 19 3.48 -1.94 -3.33
CA PHE A 19 4.01 -0.76 -2.65
C PHE A 19 5.30 -1.05 -1.87
N LEU A 20 5.35 -2.15 -1.10
CA LEU A 20 6.56 -2.53 -0.37
C LEU A 20 7.70 -2.94 -1.30
N ARG A 21 7.39 -3.51 -2.47
CA ARG A 21 8.39 -3.79 -3.51
C ARG A 21 8.98 -2.50 -4.06
N ASP A 22 8.15 -1.49 -4.29
CA ASP A 22 8.59 -0.19 -4.79
C ASP A 22 9.40 0.57 -3.74
N VAL A 23 8.97 0.57 -2.48
CA VAL A 23 9.75 1.12 -1.37
C VAL A 23 11.11 0.43 -1.28
N ARG A 24 11.17 -0.91 -1.40
CA ARG A 24 12.44 -1.65 -1.41
C ARG A 24 13.33 -1.23 -2.58
N ASN A 25 12.77 -1.09 -3.77
CA ASN A 25 13.53 -0.71 -4.97
C ASN A 25 14.05 0.73 -4.90
N ALA A 26 13.27 1.65 -4.33
CA ALA A 26 13.61 3.07 -4.28
C ALA A 26 14.44 3.46 -3.05
N GLN A 27 14.21 2.81 -1.90
CA GLN A 27 14.74 3.23 -0.60
C GLN A 27 15.51 2.12 0.14
N GLY A 28 15.51 0.90 -0.39
CA GLY A 28 16.25 -0.24 0.15
C GLY A 28 15.45 -1.13 1.10
N GLU A 29 16.07 -2.26 1.46
CA GLU A 29 15.47 -3.35 2.23
C GLU A 29 15.05 -2.93 3.65
N ASP A 30 15.89 -2.13 4.34
CA ASP A 30 15.62 -1.74 5.73
C ASP A 30 14.40 -0.80 5.82
N GLN A 31 14.27 0.11 4.87
CA GLN A 31 13.12 1.01 4.79
C GLN A 31 11.84 0.24 4.44
N ALA A 32 11.90 -0.72 3.52
CA ALA A 32 10.76 -1.58 3.22
C ALA A 32 10.31 -2.40 4.44
N LYS A 33 11.25 -2.89 5.27
CA LYS A 33 10.92 -3.60 6.52
C LYS A 33 10.28 -2.69 7.56
N ALA A 34 10.81 -1.47 7.74
CA ALA A 34 10.22 -0.48 8.65
C ALA A 34 8.79 -0.14 8.22
N THR A 35 8.59 0.16 6.94
CA THR A 35 7.26 0.44 6.38
C THR A 35 6.31 -0.75 6.50
N ALA A 36 6.77 -1.97 6.27
CA ALA A 36 5.96 -3.17 6.48
C ALA A 36 5.53 -3.34 7.95
N ALA A 37 6.40 -2.98 8.90
CA ALA A 37 6.07 -3.00 10.32
C ALA A 37 5.01 -1.95 10.67
N ASP A 38 5.13 -0.72 10.15
CA ASP A 38 4.14 0.34 10.34
C ASP A 38 2.75 -0.07 9.83
N LEU A 39 2.70 -0.60 8.60
CA LEU A 39 1.45 -1.07 7.98
C LEU A 39 0.84 -2.28 8.69
N LYS A 40 1.66 -3.11 9.34
CA LYS A 40 1.19 -4.24 10.14
C LYS A 40 0.65 -3.79 11.51
N ASN A 41 1.28 -2.79 12.12
CA ASN A 41 0.90 -2.27 13.43
C ASN A 41 -0.36 -1.41 13.36
N ASP A 42 -0.56 -0.70 12.25
CA ASP A 42 -1.75 0.11 12.00
C ASP A 42 -2.43 -0.27 10.66
N PRO A 43 -3.46 -1.14 10.70
CA PRO A 43 -4.23 -1.51 9.51
C PRO A 43 -4.96 -0.33 8.86
N TRP A 44 -5.28 0.74 9.61
CA TRP A 44 -5.93 1.92 9.04
C TRP A 44 -4.98 2.75 8.21
N LEU A 45 -3.69 2.77 8.59
CA LEU A 45 -2.64 3.40 7.78
C LEU A 45 -2.56 2.77 6.39
N ALA A 46 -2.68 1.44 6.30
CA ALA A 46 -2.70 0.73 5.03
C ALA A 46 -3.89 1.13 4.14
N VAL A 47 -5.09 1.22 4.72
CA VAL A 47 -6.29 1.66 3.98
C VAL A 47 -6.14 3.11 3.53
N GLN A 48 -5.65 3.99 4.40
CA GLN A 48 -5.45 5.40 4.09
C GLN A 48 -4.49 5.56 2.91
N TRP A 49 -3.32 4.94 2.98
CA TRP A 49 -2.30 5.07 1.95
C TRP A 49 -2.75 4.46 0.62
N TYR A 50 -3.45 3.32 0.64
CA TYR A 50 -4.08 2.75 -0.54
C TYR A 50 -5.04 3.75 -1.21
N VAL A 51 -5.95 4.37 -0.43
CA VAL A 51 -6.90 5.35 -0.97
C VAL A 51 -6.18 6.57 -1.52
N GLU A 52 -5.13 7.06 -0.86
CA GLU A 52 -4.32 8.18 -1.34
C GLU A 52 -3.59 7.85 -2.65
N ASP A 53 -3.08 6.63 -2.77
CA ASP A 53 -2.40 6.14 -3.96
C ASP A 53 -3.35 6.03 -5.16
N VAL A 54 -4.52 5.41 -4.97
CA VAL A 54 -5.60 5.34 -5.96
C VAL A 54 -6.06 6.73 -6.37
N ARG A 55 -6.20 7.67 -5.41
CA ARG A 55 -6.58 9.06 -5.69
C ARG A 55 -5.53 9.77 -6.56
N ARG A 56 -4.24 9.47 -6.37
CA ARG A 56 -3.14 10.04 -7.15
C ARG A 56 -2.92 9.31 -8.48
N GLY A 57 -3.50 8.13 -8.66
CA GLY A 57 -3.35 7.30 -9.86
C GLY A 57 -1.96 6.69 -10.00
N LEU A 58 -1.28 6.41 -8.88
CA LEU A 58 0.12 5.96 -8.89
C LEU A 58 0.27 4.45 -9.12
N SER A 59 -0.62 3.62 -8.55
CA SER A 59 -0.59 2.15 -8.71
C SER A 59 -1.65 1.59 -9.68
N ALA A 60 -2.32 2.45 -10.44
CA ALA A 60 -3.34 2.05 -11.40
C ALA A 60 -2.76 1.97 -12.82
N ALA A 61 -1.95 0.94 -13.06
CA ALA A 61 -1.55 0.48 -14.40
C ALA A 61 -1.40 -1.04 -14.41
#